data_AF-J1RVV0-F1
#
_entry.id   AF-J1RVV0-F1
#
_cell.length_a   1.000
_cell.length_b   1.000
_cell.length_c   1.000
_cell.angle_alpha   90.00
_cell.angle_beta   90.00
_cell.angle_gamma   90.00
#
_symmetry.space_group_name_H-M   'P 1'
#
loop_
_entity.id
_entity.type
_entity.pdbx_description
1 polymer ?
#
loop_
_entity_poly.entity_id
_entity_poly.type
_entity_poly.pdbx_seq_one_letter_code
_entity_poly.pdbx_strand_id
1 'polypeptide(L)'
;MIGTLFCIEIDQPWFRCEFALAEGWGKVGDLFAAQAAATDSGDQEALMHAIGAVRNLELNLHPQEGDEIIKPIMIQIRGDRANFRY
;
A
#
# COMPACT_ATOMS: atom_id res chain seq x y z
N MET A 1 10.97 -6.00 6.25
CA MET A 1 9.56 -6.32 5.95
C MET A 1 8.67 -5.34 6.69
N ILE A 2 7.65 -4.76 6.04
CA ILE A 2 6.75 -3.78 6.65
C ILE A 2 5.37 -4.36 7.00
N GLY A 3 4.99 -5.47 6.39
CA GLY A 3 3.78 -6.21 6.68
C GLY A 3 3.50 -7.29 5.65
N THR A 4 2.35 -7.96 5.80
CA THR A 4 1.85 -9.02 4.93
C THR A 4 0.50 -8.61 4.36
N LEU A 5 0.27 -8.91 3.08
CA LEU A 5 -1.02 -8.74 2.43
C LEU A 5 -1.71 -10.10 2.26
N PHE A 6 -2.98 -10.17 2.62
CA PHE A 6 -3.84 -11.32 2.37
C PHE A 6 -4.89 -10.90 1.35
N CYS A 7 -4.76 -11.37 0.09
CA CYS A 7 -5.70 -11.01 -0.97
C CYS A 7 -7.07 -11.64 -0.69
N ILE A 8 -8.10 -10.79 -0.60
CA ILE A 8 -9.49 -11.20 -0.34
C ILE A 8 -10.28 -11.23 -1.64
N GLU A 9 -10.09 -10.20 -2.47
CA GLU A 9 -10.89 -9.96 -3.66
C GLU A 9 -10.03 -9.31 -4.75
N ILE A 10 -10.30 -9.67 -6.00
CA ILE A 10 -9.68 -9.07 -7.18
C ILE A 10 -10.80 -8.35 -7.95
N ASP A 11 -10.76 -7.03 -7.93
CA ASP A 11 -11.68 -6.11 -8.60
C ASP A 11 -10.88 -5.22 -9.54
N GLN A 12 -10.53 -5.78 -10.70
CA GLN A 12 -9.53 -5.22 -11.62
C GLN A 12 -9.78 -3.72 -11.91
N PRO A 13 -8.75 -2.86 -11.81
CA PRO A 13 -7.32 -3.19 -11.68
C PRO A 13 -6.85 -3.41 -10.23
N TRP A 14 -7.76 -3.46 -9.25
CA TRP A 14 -7.43 -3.47 -7.84
C TRP A 14 -7.44 -4.87 -7.22
N PHE A 15 -6.47 -5.09 -6.35
CA PHE A 15 -6.40 -6.21 -5.42
C PHE A 15 -6.73 -5.67 -4.04
N ARG A 16 -7.80 -6.19 -3.44
CA ARG A 16 -8.25 -5.82 -2.09
C ARG A 16 -7.71 -6.83 -1.10
N CYS A 17 -7.07 -6.35 -0.05
CA CYS A 17 -6.34 -7.17 0.90
C CYS A 17 -6.63 -6.80 2.35
N GLU A 18 -6.41 -7.76 3.24
CA GLU A 18 -6.12 -7.48 4.65
C GLU A 18 -4.62 -7.24 4.79
N PHE A 19 -4.27 -6.37 5.73
CA PHE A 19 -2.89 -6.01 6.04
C PHE A 19 -2.56 -6.36 7.48
N ALA A 20 -1.55 -7.20 7.65
CA ALA A 20 -0.93 -7.45 8.94
C ALA A 20 0.40 -6.69 9.01
N LEU A 21 0.51 -5.77 9.97
CA LEU A 21 1.74 -5.02 10.20
C LEU A 21 2.90 -5.92 10.64
N ALA A 22 4.12 -5.51 10.31
CA ALA A 22 5.36 -6.13 10.80
C ALA A 22 6.27 -5.07 11.46
N GLU A 23 7.39 -5.50 12.02
CA GLU A 23 8.34 -4.65 12.76
C GLU A 23 8.80 -3.40 11.97
N GLY A 24 8.95 -3.53 10.65
CA GLY A 24 9.36 -2.41 9.79
C GLY A 24 8.30 -1.33 9.57
N TRP A 25 7.05 -1.55 9.98
CA TRP A 25 5.94 -0.62 9.75
C TRP A 25 6.18 0.77 10.33
N GLY A 26 6.78 0.86 11.52
CA GLY A 26 7.00 2.13 12.22
C GLY A 26 7.89 3.13 11.47
N LYS A 27 8.60 2.70 10.42
CA LYS A 27 9.43 3.58 9.58
C LYS A 27 8.67 4.25 8.43
N VAL A 28 7.50 3.71 8.07
CA VAL A 28 6.76 4.12 6.87
C VAL A 28 5.27 4.39 7.13
N GLY A 29 4.75 4.01 8.31
CA GLY A 29 3.33 4.12 8.64
C GLY A 29 2.77 5.53 8.47
N ASP A 30 3.57 6.57 8.81
CA ASP A 30 3.17 7.96 8.66
C ASP A 30 2.94 8.37 7.20
N LEU A 31 3.66 7.77 6.25
CA LEU A 31 3.47 8.03 4.81
C LEU A 31 2.13 7.46 4.32
N PHE A 32 1.77 6.27 4.80
CA PHE A 32 0.47 5.67 4.49
C PHE A 32 -0.68 6.39 5.20
N ALA A 33 -0.47 6.85 6.44
CA ALA A 33 -1.43 7.68 7.16
C ALA A 33 -1.67 9.01 6.43
N ALA A 34 -0.62 9.67 5.94
CA ALA A 34 -0.73 10.88 5.13
C ALA A 34 -1.48 10.63 3.81
N GLN A 35 -1.22 9.50 3.14
CA GLN A 35 -1.94 9.10 1.94
C GLN A 35 -3.44 8.86 2.19
N ALA A 36 -3.78 8.21 3.31
CA ALA A 36 -5.17 8.00 3.71
C ALA A 36 -5.86 9.34 3.99
N ALA A 37 -5.25 10.21 4.79
CA ALA A 37 -5.79 11.52 5.11
C ALA A 37 -5.98 12.41 3.87
N ALA A 38 -5.01 12.40 2.94
CA ALA A 38 -5.12 13.14 1.68
C ALA A 38 -6.28 12.61 0.82
N THR A 39 -6.45 11.28 0.77
CA THR A 39 -7.57 10.66 0.06
C THR A 39 -8.92 11.10 0.65
N ASP A 40 -9.04 11.09 1.97
CA ASP A 40 -10.29 11.45 2.67
C ASP A 40 -10.60 12.95 2.56
N SER A 41 -9.58 13.79 2.45
CA SER A 41 -9.74 15.24 2.28
C SER A 41 -10.24 15.67 0.90
N GLY A 42 -10.05 14.82 -0.13
CA GLY A 42 -10.33 15.17 -1.53
C GLY A 42 -9.34 16.18 -2.14
N ASP A 43 -8.31 16.61 -1.40
CA ASP A 43 -7.25 17.49 -1.89
C ASP A 43 -6.37 16.74 -2.89
N GLN A 44 -6.51 17.09 -4.17
CA GLN A 44 -5.80 16.44 -5.26
C GLN A 44 -4.29 16.67 -5.20
N GLU A 45 -3.84 17.84 -4.75
CA GLU A 45 -2.41 18.17 -4.67
C GLU A 45 -1.77 17.38 -3.53
N ALA A 46 -2.39 17.38 -2.36
CA ALA A 46 -1.95 16.58 -1.22
C ALA A 46 -1.93 15.08 -1.55
N LEU A 47 -2.95 14.60 -2.28
CA LEU A 47 -3.03 13.21 -2.70
C LEU A 47 -1.89 12.84 -3.67
N MET A 48 -1.59 13.69 -4.66
CA MET A 48 -0.46 13.48 -5.57
C MET A 48 0.87 13.42 -4.83
N HIS A 49 1.10 14.32 -3.87
CA HIS A 49 2.30 14.32 -3.04
C HIS A 49 2.42 13.04 -2.20
N ALA A 50 1.34 12.64 -1.54
CA ALA A 50 1.35 11.45 -0.68
C ALA A 50 1.52 10.15 -1.49
N ILE A 51 0.89 10.04 -2.67
CA ILE A 51 1.11 8.94 -3.61
C ILE A 51 2.59 8.90 -4.04
N GLY A 52 3.17 10.06 -4.38
CA GLY A 52 4.58 10.16 -4.76
C GLY A 52 5.51 9.69 -3.64
N ALA A 53 5.25 10.08 -2.40
CA ALA A 53 6.05 9.70 -1.24
C ALA A 53 6.02 8.18 -1.00
N VAL A 54 4.85 7.54 -1.08
CA VAL A 54 4.72 6.08 -0.95
C VAL A 54 5.40 5.37 -2.12
N ARG A 55 5.24 5.86 -3.36
CA ARG A 55 5.89 5.28 -4.55
C ARG A 55 7.42 5.32 -4.46
N ASN A 56 7.98 6.38 -3.87
CA ASN A 56 9.43 6.53 -3.67
C ASN A 56 10.01 5.55 -2.64
N LEU A 57 9.18 4.79 -1.91
CA LEU A 57 9.65 3.68 -1.08
C LEU A 57 10.05 2.46 -1.91
N GLU A 58 9.69 2.41 -3.20
CA GLU A 58 10.01 1.32 -4.14
C GLU A 58 9.65 -0.07 -3.57
N LEU A 59 8.47 -0.16 -2.96
CA LEU A 59 8.00 -1.38 -2.30
C LEU A 59 7.86 -2.53 -3.30
N ASN A 60 8.27 -3.71 -2.86
CA ASN A 60 8.11 -4.97 -3.56
C ASN A 60 7.18 -5.88 -2.76
N LEU A 61 6.26 -6.56 -3.44
CA LEU A 61 5.46 -7.62 -2.85
C LEU A 61 6.11 -8.96 -3.21
N HIS A 62 6.57 -9.66 -2.18
CA HIS A 62 7.13 -10.99 -2.31
C HIS A 62 6.03 -12.01 -2.00
N PRO A 63 5.76 -12.97 -2.90
CA PRO A 63 4.77 -13.99 -2.64
C PRO A 63 5.28 -14.94 -1.55
N GLN A 64 4.37 -15.55 -0.79
CA GLN A 64 4.75 -16.60 0.17
C GLN A 64 5.11 -17.91 -0.54
N GLU A 65 4.50 -18.16 -1.71
CA GLU A 65 4.77 -19.29 -2.58
C GLU A 65 5.10 -18.80 -3.99
N GLY A 66 6.19 -19.29 -4.56
CA GLY A 66 6.70 -18.87 -5.88
C GLY A 66 7.72 -17.72 -5.81
N ASP A 67 8.15 -17.26 -6.99
CA ASP A 67 9.28 -16.33 -7.13
C ASP A 67 8.92 -15.00 -7.82
N GLU A 68 7.67 -14.84 -8.26
CA GLU A 68 7.24 -13.63 -8.98
C GLU A 68 7.09 -12.45 -8.02
N ILE A 69 8.00 -11.48 -8.12
CA ILE A 69 7.94 -10.24 -7.34
C ILE A 69 7.03 -9.23 -8.05
N ILE A 70 6.00 -8.76 -7.35
CA ILE A 70 5.11 -7.73 -7.84
C ILE A 70 5.62 -6.34 -7.41
N LYS A 71 5.68 -5.41 -8.37
CA LYS A 71 5.99 -4.00 -8.13
C LYS A 71 4.73 -3.15 -8.27
N PRO A 72 4.02 -2.84 -7.17
CA PRO A 72 2.79 -2.07 -7.24
C PRO A 72 3.06 -0.67 -7.79
N ILE A 73 2.29 -0.28 -8.81
CA ILE A 73 2.20 1.12 -9.28
C ILE A 73 1.58 1.98 -8.18
N MET A 74 0.62 1.43 -7.44
CA MET A 74 0.00 2.07 -6.29
C MET A 74 -0.33 1.03 -5.23
N ILE A 75 -0.01 1.37 -3.98
CA ILE A 75 -0.45 0.64 -2.79
C ILE A 75 -0.97 1.65 -1.77
N GLN A 76 -2.11 1.31 -1.18
CA GLN A 76 -2.76 2.05 -0.11
C GLN A 76 -2.92 1.12 1.08
N ILE A 77 -2.63 1.61 2.28
CA ILE A 77 -2.79 0.85 3.54
C ILE A 77 -3.53 1.75 4.53
N ARG A 78 -4.61 1.24 5.11
CA ARG A 78 -5.50 1.93 6.03
C ARG A 78 -5.89 0.98 7.16
N GLY A 79 -5.23 1.13 8.31
CA GLY A 79 -5.41 0.19 9.42
C GLY A 79 -5.06 -1.25 9.00
N ASP A 80 -6.04 -2.15 9.07
CA ASP A 80 -5.94 -3.56 8.69
C ASP A 80 -6.35 -3.83 7.23
N ARG A 81 -6.62 -2.79 6.44
CA ARG A 81 -6.99 -2.91 5.01
C ARG A 81 -5.90 -2.38 4.11
N ALA A 82 -5.74 -3.01 2.96
CA ALA A 82 -4.87 -2.54 1.91
C ALA A 82 -5.46 -2.77 0.54
N ASN A 83 -5.13 -1.89 -0.40
CA ASN A 83 -5.46 -2.04 -1.82
C ASN A 83 -4.23 -1.76 -2.66
N PHE A 84 -3.96 -2.57 -3.67
CA PHE A 84 -2.88 -2.28 -4.61
C PHE A 84 -3.28 -2.59 -6.05
N ARG A 85 -2.54 -1.99 -6.99
CA ARG A 85 -2.55 -2.30 -8.41
C ARG A 85 -1.13 -2.22 -8.97
N TYR A 86 -0.84 -3.05 -9.96
CA TYR A 86 0.49 -3.21 -10.56
C TYR A 86 0.40 -3.31 -12.08
#